data_AF-A0A975I4H3-F1
#
_entry.id   AF-A0A975I4H3-F1
#
_cell.length_a   1.000
_cell.length_b   1.000
_cell.length_c   1.000
_cell.angle_alpha   90.00
_cell.angle_beta   90.00
_cell.angle_gamma   90.00
#
_symmetry.space_group_name_H-M   'P 1'
#
loop_
_entity.id
_entity.type
_entity.pdbx_description
1 polymer ?
#
loop_
_entity_poly.entity_id
_entity_poly.type
_entity_poly.pdbx_seq_one_letter_code
_entity_poly.pdbx_strand_id
1 'polypeptide(L)'
;MPYVEIAKIQKVHLEDPAAAITTLREAIEGQEWEEKDAAFLMFRLAELYDEDAGDRESAVAIMEQVMEQFPETRHSANARTKLHEWGMA
;
A
#
# COMPACT_ATOMS: atom_id res chain seq x y z
N MET A 1 -8.09 -10.38 -4.16
CA MET A 1 -8.84 -9.28 -3.54
C MET A 1 -9.24 -8.29 -4.62
N PRO A 2 -10.54 -7.99 -4.81
CA PRO A 2 -11.04 -7.24 -5.99
C PRO A 2 -10.39 -5.86 -6.18
N TYR A 3 -10.25 -5.06 -5.12
CA TYR A 3 -9.68 -3.71 -5.20
C TYR A 3 -8.23 -3.69 -5.69
N VAL A 4 -7.40 -4.65 -5.30
CA VAL A 4 -6.01 -4.76 -5.77
C VAL A 4 -5.95 -5.14 -7.25
N GLU A 5 -6.87 -5.99 -7.72
CA GLU A 5 -6.92 -6.32 -9.15
C GLU A 5 -7.39 -5.13 -9.99
N ILE A 6 -8.39 -4.36 -9.50
CA ILE A 6 -8.83 -3.12 -10.15
C ILE A 6 -7.68 -2.11 -10.21
N ALA A 7 -7.00 -1.88 -9.09
CA ALA A 7 -5.85 -0.97 -9.02
C ALA A 7 -4.71 -1.40 -9.96
N LYS A 8 -4.45 -2.70 -10.06
CA LYS A 8 -3.47 -3.25 -11.00
C LYS A 8 -3.89 -3.02 -12.46
N ILE A 9 -5.16 -3.21 -12.79
CA ILE A 9 -5.67 -2.93 -14.15
C ILE A 9 -5.53 -1.45 -14.47
N GLN A 10 -5.90 -0.57 -13.55
CA GLN A 10 -5.76 0.89 -13.71
C GLN A 10 -4.30 1.29 -13.93
N LYS A 11 -3.38 0.84 -13.07
CA LYS A 11 -1.94 1.12 -13.23
C LYS A 11 -1.36 0.54 -14.52
N VAL A 12 -1.57 -0.75 -14.78
CA VAL A 12 -0.78 -1.48 -15.80
C VAL A 12 -1.44 -1.44 -17.18
N HIS A 13 -2.77 -1.56 -17.24
CA HIS A 13 -3.48 -1.69 -18.52
C HIS A 13 -4.12 -0.39 -18.98
N LEU A 14 -4.43 0.51 -18.06
CA LEU A 14 -4.95 1.84 -18.37
C LEU A 14 -3.90 2.95 -18.23
N GLU A 15 -2.70 2.61 -17.76
CA GLU A 15 -1.60 3.56 -17.53
C GLU A 15 -2.01 4.74 -16.63
N ASP A 16 -2.94 4.49 -15.70
CA ASP A 16 -3.51 5.47 -14.78
C ASP A 16 -3.25 5.06 -13.32
N PRO A 17 -2.02 5.30 -12.82
CA PRO A 17 -1.69 5.01 -11.43
C PRO A 17 -2.43 5.93 -10.44
N ALA A 18 -2.87 7.12 -10.85
CA ALA A 18 -3.63 8.02 -9.99
C ALA A 18 -5.02 7.44 -9.65
N ALA A 19 -5.68 6.82 -10.63
CA ALA A 19 -6.91 6.06 -10.40
C ALA A 19 -6.69 4.84 -9.49
N ALA A 20 -5.55 4.16 -9.63
CA ALA A 20 -5.17 3.04 -8.76
C ALA A 20 -5.01 3.47 -7.29
N ILE A 21 -4.30 4.58 -7.05
CA ILE A 21 -4.14 5.19 -5.72
C ILE A 21 -5.51 5.56 -5.13
N THR A 22 -6.35 6.23 -5.92
CA THR A 22 -7.70 6.64 -5.49
C THR A 22 -8.54 5.43 -5.10
N THR A 23 -8.53 4.39 -5.92
CA THR A 23 -9.30 3.16 -5.69
C THR A 23 -8.87 2.45 -4.40
N LEU A 24 -7.55 2.34 -4.15
CA LEU A 24 -7.07 1.70 -2.92
C LEU A 24 -7.35 2.56 -1.68
N ARG A 25 -7.24 3.88 -1.77
CA ARG A 25 -7.61 4.78 -0.67
C ARG A 25 -9.09 4.65 -0.30
N GLU A 26 -9.97 4.71 -1.29
CA GLU A 26 -11.42 4.56 -1.07
C GLU A 26 -11.76 3.18 -0.50
N ALA A 27 -11.06 2.12 -0.93
CA ALA A 27 -11.24 0.79 -0.38
C ALA A 27 -10.85 0.72 1.10
N ILE A 28 -9.70 1.31 1.48
CA ILE A 28 -9.20 1.33 2.86
C ILE A 28 -10.11 2.17 3.76
N GLU A 29 -10.58 3.33 3.28
CA GLU A 29 -11.38 4.29 4.06
C GLU A 29 -12.88 3.92 4.10
N GLY A 30 -13.37 3.18 3.10
CA GLY A 30 -14.79 2.93 2.89
C GLY A 30 -15.40 1.78 3.70
N GLN A 31 -14.58 0.91 4.28
CA GLN A 31 -15.06 -0.22 5.09
C GLN A 31 -14.00 -0.78 6.03
N GLU A 32 -14.45 -1.53 7.04
CA GLU A 32 -13.56 -2.33 7.88
C GLU A 32 -13.05 -3.56 7.14
N TRP A 33 -11.81 -3.93 7.47
CA TRP A 33 -11.11 -5.07 6.89
C TRP A 33 -10.53 -5.94 8.00
N GLU A 34 -10.45 -7.24 7.74
CA GLU A 34 -9.59 -8.13 8.52
C GLU A 34 -8.14 -7.63 8.48
N GLU A 35 -7.40 -7.74 9.58
CA GLU A 35 -6.05 -7.15 9.73
C GLU A 35 -5.10 -7.51 8.58
N LYS A 36 -5.14 -8.75 8.11
CA LYS A 36 -4.29 -9.23 7.01
C LYS A 36 -4.60 -8.53 5.70
N ASP A 37 -5.87 -8.24 5.47
CA ASP A 37 -6.38 -7.62 4.26
C ASP A 37 -6.16 -6.11 4.29
N ALA A 38 -6.37 -5.47 5.44
CA ALA A 38 -6.01 -4.07 5.68
C ALA A 38 -4.52 -3.83 5.43
N ALA A 39 -3.65 -4.64 6.06
CA ALA A 39 -2.21 -4.56 5.89
C ALA A 39 -1.77 -4.79 4.44
N PHE A 40 -2.46 -5.69 3.71
CA PHE A 40 -2.18 -5.93 2.30
C PHE A 40 -2.56 -4.73 1.43
N LEU A 41 -3.74 -4.13 1.62
CA LEU A 41 -4.18 -2.96 0.88
C LEU A 41 -3.26 -1.75 1.11
N MET A 42 -2.93 -1.48 2.36
CA MET A 42 -2.03 -0.38 2.72
C MET A 42 -0.62 -0.58 2.17
N PHE A 43 -0.09 -1.81 2.22
CA PHE A 43 1.21 -2.11 1.60
C PHE A 43 1.20 -1.84 0.09
N ARG A 44 0.13 -2.24 -0.62
CA ARG A 44 -0.02 -1.95 -2.06
C ARG A 44 -0.17 -0.46 -2.35
N LEU A 45 -0.89 0.27 -1.50
CA LEU A 45 -1.02 1.73 -1.63
C LEU A 45 0.35 2.41 -1.46
N ALA A 46 1.16 1.98 -0.49
CA ALA A 46 2.51 2.50 -0.30
C ALA A 46 3.40 2.27 -1.52
N GLU A 47 3.36 1.08 -2.14
CA GLU A 47 4.08 0.81 -3.39
C GLU A 47 3.68 1.74 -4.53
N LEU A 48 2.39 2.09 -4.65
CA LEU A 48 1.93 3.04 -5.68
C LEU A 48 2.45 4.47 -5.43
N TYR A 49 2.44 4.93 -4.18
CA TYR A 49 3.03 6.24 -3.85
C TYR A 49 4.52 6.27 -4.18
N ASP A 50 5.20 5.17 -3.90
CA ASP A 50 6.63 5.02 -4.08
C ASP A 50 7.07 5.01 -5.55
N GLU A 51 6.43 4.14 -6.34
CA GLU A 51 6.83 3.80 -7.69
C GLU A 51 6.22 4.75 -8.72
N ASP A 52 4.95 5.13 -8.52
CA ASP A 52 4.16 5.81 -9.53
C ASP A 52 3.95 7.30 -9.23
N ALA A 53 3.78 7.68 -7.96
CA ALA A 53 3.64 9.08 -7.57
C ALA A 53 4.99 9.77 -7.28
N GLY A 54 6.06 8.99 -7.10
CA GLY A 54 7.37 9.49 -6.67
C GLY A 54 7.36 10.09 -5.26
N ASP A 55 6.33 9.77 -4.46
CA ASP A 55 6.10 10.27 -3.12
C ASP A 55 6.57 9.24 -2.08
N ARG A 56 7.89 9.17 -1.93
CA ARG A 56 8.58 8.30 -0.97
C ARG A 56 8.14 8.59 0.47
N GLU A 57 7.84 9.84 0.79
CA GLU A 57 7.47 10.27 2.14
C GLU A 57 6.13 9.64 2.55
N SER A 58 5.12 9.76 1.69
CA SER A 58 3.83 9.09 1.90
C SER A 58 3.97 7.56 1.95
N ALA A 59 4.81 6.98 1.08
CA ALA A 59 5.06 5.54 1.09
C ALA A 59 5.66 5.06 2.42
N VAL A 60 6.66 5.78 2.95
CA VAL A 60 7.30 5.47 4.24
C VAL A 60 6.30 5.57 5.39
N ALA A 61 5.53 6.66 5.46
CA ALA A 61 4.52 6.84 6.51
C ALA A 61 3.51 5.68 6.54
N ILE A 62 3.06 5.22 5.37
CA ILE A 62 2.14 4.08 5.29
C ILE A 62 2.82 2.76 5.71
N MET A 63 4.10 2.54 5.34
CA MET A 63 4.83 1.34 5.76
C MET A 63 5.02 1.28 7.28
N GLU A 64 5.35 2.41 7.90
CA GLU A 64 5.43 2.54 9.36
C GLU A 64 4.07 2.25 10.02
N GLN A 65 2.99 2.79 9.45
CA GLN A 65 1.62 2.52 9.92
C GLN A 65 1.25 1.03 9.79
N VAL A 66 1.66 0.35 8.71
CA VAL A 66 1.45 -1.10 8.56
C VAL A 66 2.18 -1.88 9.66
N MET A 67 3.39 -1.47 10.01
CA MET A 67 4.17 -2.10 11.08
C MET A 67 3.58 -1.87 12.47
N GLU A 68 3.07 -0.67 12.73
CA GLU A 68 2.45 -0.31 14.01
C GLU A 68 1.09 -0.98 14.20
N GLN A 69 0.22 -0.93 13.19
CA GLN A 69 -1.17 -1.40 13.31
C GLN A 69 -1.30 -2.91 13.13
N PHE A 70 -0.43 -3.54 12.34
CA PHE A 70 -0.54 -4.95 11.99
C PHE A 70 0.77 -5.72 12.23
N PRO A 71 1.36 -5.65 13.44
CA PRO A 71 2.71 -6.12 13.72
C PRO A 71 2.94 -7.61 13.43
N GLU A 72 1.90 -8.44 13.61
CA GLU A 72 1.97 -9.89 13.43
C GLU A 72 1.69 -10.36 11.99
N THR A 73 1.43 -9.43 11.07
CA THR A 73 1.19 -9.78 9.67
C THR A 73 2.48 -9.93 8.88
N ARG A 74 2.47 -10.80 7.87
CA ARG A 74 3.57 -10.90 6.89
C ARG A 74 3.84 -9.55 6.18
N HIS A 75 2.82 -8.71 6.02
CA HIS A 75 2.95 -7.41 5.38
C HIS A 75 3.71 -6.41 6.26
N SER A 76 3.60 -6.49 7.60
CA SER A 76 4.50 -5.75 8.51
C SER A 76 5.96 -6.17 8.35
N ALA A 77 6.24 -7.48 8.24
CA ALA A 77 7.59 -7.96 7.96
C ALA A 77 8.12 -7.45 6.60
N ASN A 78 7.27 -7.45 5.57
CA ASN A 78 7.64 -6.91 4.25
C ASN A 78 7.85 -5.38 4.29
N ALA A 79 7.04 -4.65 5.05
CA ALA A 79 7.16 -3.20 5.23
C ALA A 79 8.52 -2.85 5.87
N ARG A 80 8.92 -3.59 6.92
CA ARG A 80 10.25 -3.45 7.52
C ARG A 80 11.38 -3.66 6.51
N THR A 81 11.29 -4.72 5.71
CA THR A 81 12.28 -4.99 4.66
C THR A 81 12.33 -3.84 3.65
N LYS A 82 11.18 -3.31 3.22
CA LYS A 82 11.11 -2.17 2.29
C LYS A 82 11.71 -0.90 2.87
N LEU A 83 11.42 -0.57 4.12
CA LEU A 83 12.01 0.60 4.79
C LEU A 83 13.54 0.48 4.87
N HIS A 84 14.08 -0.70 5.18
CA HIS A 84 15.52 -0.94 5.17
C HIS A 84 16.10 -0.81 3.75
N GLU A 85 15.44 -1.36 2.72
CA GLU A 85 15.83 -1.18 1.30
C GLU A 85 15.86 0.30 0.89
N TRP A 86 14.98 1.12 1.45
CA TRP A 86 14.93 2.57 1.22
C TRP A 86 15.89 3.37 2.12
N GLY A 87 16.59 2.72 3.06
CA GLY A 87 17.51 3.37 3.99
C GLY A 87 16.82 4.17 5.11
N MET A 88 15.56 3.83 5.44
CA MET A 88 14.73 4.52 6.43
C MET A 88 14.66 3.80 7.79
N ALA A 89 15.21 2.58 7.89
CA ALA A 89 15.19 1.74 9.09
C ALA A 89 16.56 1.10 9.39
#